data_AF-A0A3B8TWW1-F1
#
_entry.id   AF-A0A3B8TWW1-F1
#
_cell.length_a   1.000
_cell.length_b   1.000
_cell.length_c   1.000
_cell.angle_alpha   90.00
_cell.angle_beta   90.00
_cell.angle_gamma   90.00
#
_symmetry.space_group_name_H-M   'P 1'
#
loop_
_entity.id
_entity.type
_entity.pdbx_description
1 polymer ?
#
loop_
_entity_poly.entity_id
_entity_poly.type
_entity_poly.pdbx_seq_one_letter_code
_entity_poly.pdbx_strand_id
1 'polypeptide(L)' 'MYNANLGKTLKQHCGVGGSVKDGLILIQGDQRKKTLAYLENQGFQVKSKGGR' A
#
# COMPACT_ATOMS: atom_id res chain seq x y z
N MET A 1 6.60 -2.86 -15.03
CA MET A 1 5.29 -3.54 -14.95
C MET A 1 4.97 -4.16 -13.57
N TYR A 2 5.77 -3.93 -12.52
CA TYR A 2 5.59 -4.59 -11.21
C TYR A 2 4.57 -3.89 -10.27
N ASN A 3 4.41 -2.56 -10.39
CA ASN A 3 3.69 -1.76 -9.39
C ASN A 3 2.17 -1.77 -9.53
N ALA A 4 1.63 -2.06 -10.73
CA ALA A 4 0.20 -2.02 -10.99
C ALA A 4 -0.57 -3.14 -10.24
N ASN A 5 0.01 -4.33 -10.15
CA ASN A 5 -0.60 -5.47 -9.45
C ASN A 5 -0.60 -5.25 -7.94
N LEU A 6 0.52 -4.83 -7.36
CA LEU A 6 0.61 -4.54 -5.93
C LEU A 6 -0.38 -3.44 -5.51
N GLY A 7 -0.49 -2.36 -6.30
CA GLY A 7 -1.42 -1.27 -6.01
C GLY A 7 -2.88 -1.69 -6.07
N LYS A 8 -3.26 -2.58 -6.99
CA LYS A 8 -4.61 -3.13 -7.06
C LYS A 8 -4.89 -4.02 -5.84
N THR A 9 -3.96 -4.91 -5.49
CA THR A 9 -4.12 -5.81 -4.34
C THR A 9 -4.22 -5.05 -3.02
N LEU A 10 -3.36 -4.04 -2.80
CA LEU A 10 -3.40 -3.21 -1.60
C LEU A 10 -4.72 -2.45 -1.46
N LYS A 11 -5.24 -1.87 -2.55
CA LYS A 11 -6.55 -1.20 -2.57
C LYS A 11 -7.69 -2.16 -2.26
N GLN A 12 -7.68 -3.35 -2.85
CA GLN A 12 -8.68 -4.39 -2.58
C GLN A 12 -8.61 -4.87 -1.12
N HIS A 13 -7.40 -5.13 -0.61
CA HIS A 13 -7.18 -5.56 0.77
C HIS A 13 -7.63 -4.50 1.78
N CYS A 14 -7.38 -3.22 1.48
CA CYS A 14 -7.78 -2.12 2.35
C CYS A 14 -9.24 -1.68 2.14
N GLY A 15 -9.91 -2.10 1.06
CA GLY A 15 -11.28 -1.70 0.72
C GLY A 15 -11.42 -0.22 0.35
N VAL A 16 -10.37 0.41 -0.17
CA VAL A 16 -10.33 1.85 -0.45
C VAL A 16 -9.94 2.16 -1.89
N GLY A 17 -10.33 3.37 -2.32
CA GLY A 17 -9.88 3.95 -3.58
C GLY A 17 -8.41 4.35 -3.57
N GLY A 18 -7.89 4.68 -4.75
CA GLY A 18 -6.51 5.10 -4.92
C GLY A 18 -6.00 4.94 -6.35
N SER A 19 -4.83 5.50 -6.62
CA SER A 19 -4.22 5.56 -7.95
C SER A 19 -2.76 5.10 -7.90
N VAL A 20 -2.26 4.59 -9.03
CA VAL A 20 -0.82 4.34 -9.20
C VAL A 20 -0.30 5.41 -10.14
N LYS A 21 0.57 6.29 -9.66
CA LYS A 21 1.12 7.39 -10.45
C LYS A 21 2.62 7.47 -10.22
N ASP A 22 3.39 7.57 -11.30
CA ASP A 22 4.85 7.73 -11.24
C ASP A 22 5.56 6.64 -10.42
N GLY A 23 5.03 5.41 -10.48
CA GLY A 23 5.55 4.28 -9.69
C GLY A 23 5.15 4.28 -8.22
N LEU A 24 4.40 5.28 -7.76
CA LEU A 24 3.87 5.38 -6.40
C LEU A 24 2.44 4.85 -6.33
N ILE A 25 2.14 4.05 -5.30
CA ILE A 25 0.80 3.57 -5.00
C ILE A 25 0.19 4.51 -3.97
N LEU A 26 -0.82 5.26 -4.38
CA LEU A 26 -1.56 6.19 -3.53
C LEU A 26 -2.82 5.48 -3.02
N ILE A 27 -2.96 5.37 -1.70
CA ILE A 27 -4.08 4.71 -1.01
C ILE A 27 -4.80 5.77 -0.17
N GLN A 28 -6.13 5.82 -0.26
CA GLN A 28 -6.93 6.80 0.47
C GLN A 28 -7.19 6.38 1.92
N GLY A 29 -7.23 7.36 2.83
CA GLY A 29 -7.52 7.16 4.25
C GLY A 29 -6.34 6.63 5.07
N ASP A 30 -6.57 6.36 6.36
CA ASP A 30 -5.54 5.87 7.27
C ASP A 30 -5.44 4.33 7.25
N GLN A 31 -5.00 3.78 6.12
CA GLN A 31 -4.82 2.34 5.93
C GLN A 31 -3.37 1.90 6.17
N ARG A 32 -2.58 2.70 6.88
CA ARG A 32 -1.14 2.45 7.11
C ARG A 32 -0.92 1.10 7.79
N LYS A 33 -1.63 0.82 8.88
CA LYS A 33 -1.49 -0.44 9.63
C LYS A 33 -1.79 -1.68 8.79
N LYS A 34 -2.91 -1.66 8.04
CA LYS A 34 -3.30 -2.78 7.16
C LYS A 34 -2.32 -2.98 6.01
N THR A 35 -1.87 -1.88 5.40
CA THR A 35 -0.91 -1.90 4.30
C THR A 35 0.44 -2.45 4.77
N LEU A 36 0.93 -1.98 5.92
CA LEU A 36 2.17 -2.48 6.53
C LEU A 36 2.06 -3.96 6.84
N ALA A 37 1.01 -4.39 7.55
CA ALA A 37 0.82 -5.80 7.91
C ALA A 37 0.73 -6.70 6.67
N TYR A 38 0.04 -6.27 5.62
CA TYR A 38 -0.03 -7.01 4.36
C TYR A 38 1.36 -7.17 3.72
N LEU A 39 2.10 -6.07 3.62
CA LEU A 39 3.44 -6.07 3.00
C LEU A 39 4.45 -6.90 3.82
N GLU A 40 4.41 -6.82 5.15
CA GLU A 40 5.22 -7.65 6.05
C GLU A 40 4.91 -9.14 5.86
N ASN A 41 3.63 -9.51 5.80
CA ASN A 41 3.21 -10.89 5.54
C ASN A 41 3.65 -11.42 4.17
N GLN A 42 3.80 -10.53 3.19
CA GLN A 42 4.31 -10.88 1.86
C GLN A 42 5.86 -10.93 1.82
N GLY A 43 6.54 -10.69 2.94
CA GLY A 43 8.00 -10.74 3.04
C GLY A 43 8.70 -9.46 2.59
N PHE A 44 7.97 -8.36 2.38
CA PHE A 44 8.58 -7.08 2.06
C PHE A 44 9.14 -6.42 3.32
N GLN A 45 10.34 -5.86 3.21
CA GLN A 45 10.88 -4.97 4.24
C GLN A 45 10.18 -3.61 4.15
N VAL A 46 9.23 -3.37 5.06
CA VAL A 46 8.55 -2.08 5.15
C VAL A 46 9.16 -1.20 6.23
N LYS A 47 9.21 0.10 5.94
CA LYS A 47 9.50 1.14 6.92
C LYS A 47 8.35 2.11 6.93
N SER A 48 7.68 2.25 8.06
CA SER A 48 6.72 3.33 8.24
C SER A 48 7.48 4.64 8.44
N LYS A 49 7.20 5.65 7.62
CA LYS A 49 7.55 7.04 7.92
C LYS A 49 6.27 7.77 8.30
N GLY A 50 6.18 8.22 9.55
CA GLY A 50 5.07 9.01 10.07
C GLY A 50 5.61 10.03 11.06
N GLY A 51 5.34 11.30 10.82
CA GLY A 51 5.55 12.39 11.77
C GLY A 51 4.37 12.50 12.73
N ARG A 52 4.62 13.07 13.91
CA ARG A 52 3.56 13.51 14.85
C ARG A 52 2.66 14.54 14.20
#